data_AF-A0A6F9B632-F1
#
_entry.id   AF-A0A6F9B632-F1
#
_cell.length_a   1.000
_cell.length_b   1.000
_cell.length_c   1.000
_cell.angle_alpha   90.00
_cell.angle_beta   90.00
_cell.angle_gamma   90.00
#
_symmetry.space_group_name_H-M   'P 1'
#
loop_
_entity.id
_entity.type
_entity.pdbx_description
1 polymer ?
#
loop_
_entity_poly.entity_id
_entity_poly.type
_entity_poly.pdbx_seq_one_letter_code
_entity_poly.pdbx_strand_id
1 'polypeptide(L)'
;TPMNQASTRSHCIFTMHVCGREPGSVTMRRSKLHLVDLAGSERVGKTGVCGQLLTEAKYINLSLHYLEQVIIALSEKNRSHIPYRNSMMTSVLRDSLGGNCMTTMIATVSVDKRNVDVRVPHSLPLLSPWAKSYSL
;
A
#
# COMPACT_ATOMS: atom_id res chain seq x y z
N THR A 1 7.10 -2.90 18.23
CA THR A 1 7.32 -3.90 19.30
C THR A 1 8.56 -4.73 19.00
N PRO A 2 9.20 -5.41 19.97
CA PRO A 2 10.36 -6.27 19.72
C PRO A 2 10.01 -7.61 19.04
N MET A 3 8.79 -7.76 18.49
CA MET A 3 8.29 -9.02 17.95
C MET A 3 8.37 -9.11 16.42
N ASN A 4 8.77 -8.04 15.72
CA ASN A 4 9.07 -8.06 14.28
C ASN A 4 9.90 -6.82 13.90
N GLN A 5 11.20 -6.81 14.20
CA GLN A 5 12.02 -5.59 14.10
C GLN A 5 12.34 -5.14 12.67
N ALA A 6 12.39 -6.06 11.69
CA ALA A 6 12.84 -5.72 10.32
C ALA A 6 11.68 -5.42 9.36
N SER A 7 10.57 -6.17 9.41
CA SER A 7 9.45 -6.05 8.47
C SER A 7 8.46 -4.91 8.80
N THR A 8 8.41 -4.42 10.04
CA THR A 8 7.48 -3.34 10.43
C THR A 8 7.99 -1.93 10.14
N ARG A 9 9.22 -1.78 9.61
CA ARG A 9 9.91 -0.48 9.60
C ARG A 9 10.22 0.11 8.23
N SER A 10 9.89 -0.61 7.16
CA SER A 10 10.11 -0.13 5.80
C SER A 10 9.11 -0.76 4.86
N HIS A 11 8.64 0.01 3.87
CA HIS A 11 7.86 -0.52 2.76
C HIS A 11 8.81 -1.17 1.75
N CYS A 12 8.50 -2.37 1.30
CA CYS A 12 9.25 -3.06 0.26
C CYS A 12 8.42 -3.11 -1.03
N ILE A 13 9.03 -2.71 -2.15
CA ILE A 13 8.43 -2.82 -3.48
C ILE A 13 9.34 -3.69 -4.33
N PHE A 14 8.92 -4.91 -4.58
CA PHE A 14 9.59 -5.79 -5.53
C PHE A 14 8.91 -5.65 -6.90
N THR A 15 9.70 -5.28 -7.92
CA THR A 15 9.20 -5.07 -9.28
C THR A 15 9.77 -6.12 -10.22
N MET A 16 8.89 -6.91 -10.85
CA MET A 16 9.25 -7.85 -11.89
C MET A 16 8.82 -7.32 -13.25
N HIS A 17 9.76 -7.27 -14.19
CA HIS A 17 9.50 -6.93 -15.58
C HIS A 17 9.47 -8.20 -16.42
N VAL A 18 8.32 -8.50 -17.00
CA VAL A 18 8.13 -9.67 -17.86
C VAL A 18 8.05 -9.20 -19.30
N CYS A 19 8.96 -9.69 -20.14
CA CYS A 19 8.94 -9.42 -21.57
C CYS A 19 8.73 -10.74 -22.32
N GLY A 20 7.80 -10.75 -23.27
CA GLY A 20 7.51 -11.91 -24.10
C GLY A 20 7.39 -11.50 -25.55
N ARG A 21 7.94 -12.31 -26.45
CA ARG A 21 7.81 -12.14 -27.89
C ARG A 21 7.47 -13.49 -28.49
N GLU A 22 6.35 -13.56 -29.20
CA GLU A 22 5.96 -14.76 -29.92
C GLU A 22 6.90 -14.95 -31.12
N PRO A 23 7.34 -16.20 -31.43
CA PRO A 23 8.18 -16.46 -32.59
C PRO A 23 7.56 -15.93 -33.87
N GLY A 24 8.32 -15.17 -34.67
CA GLY A 24 7.84 -14.55 -35.90
C GLY A 24 7.05 -13.24 -35.72
N SER A 25 6.64 -12.88 -34.50
CA SER A 25 5.98 -11.59 -34.25
C SER A 25 6.99 -10.43 -34.24
N VAL A 26 6.62 -9.28 -34.78
CA VAL A 26 7.38 -8.01 -34.61
C VAL A 26 7.04 -7.31 -33.29
N THR A 27 5.94 -7.70 -32.65
CA THR A 27 5.44 -7.08 -31.42
C THR A 27 6.03 -7.77 -30.20
N MET A 28 6.57 -6.98 -29.26
CA MET A 28 7.02 -7.45 -27.96
C MET A 28 6.03 -7.03 -26.88
N ARG A 29 5.51 -7.99 -26.12
CA ARG A 29 4.68 -7.74 -24.95
C ARG A 29 5.59 -7.44 -23.76
N ARG A 30 5.26 -6.38 -23.02
CA ARG A 30 5.92 -6.01 -21.75
C ARG A 30 4.86 -5.90 -20.67
N SER A 31 5.11 -6.52 -19.54
CA SER A 31 4.24 -6.47 -18.36
C SER A 31 5.09 -6.16 -17.13
N LYS A 32 4.45 -5.53 -16.14
CA LYS A 32 5.09 -5.11 -14.90
C LYS A 32 4.26 -5.64 -13.74
N LEU A 33 4.88 -6.43 -12.89
CA LEU A 33 4.27 -6.96 -11.67
C LEU A 33 4.93 -6.29 -10.47
N HIS A 34 4.11 -5.74 -9.59
CA HIS A 34 4.56 -5.17 -8.32
C HIS A 34 4.07 -6.06 -7.17
N LEU A 35 5.01 -6.56 -6.37
CA LEU A 35 4.75 -7.19 -5.08
C LEU A 35 5.15 -6.20 -4.00
N VAL A 36 4.17 -5.69 -3.27
CA VAL A 36 4.36 -4.62 -2.28
C VAL A 36 4.10 -5.17 -0.89
N ASP A 37 5.10 -5.11 -0.02
CA ASP A 37 4.97 -5.38 1.41
C ASP A 37 4.94 -4.05 2.16
N LEU A 38 3.84 -3.79 2.84
CA LEU A 38 3.62 -2.54 3.56
C LEU A 38 4.00 -2.70 5.02
N ALA A 39 4.77 -1.74 5.52
CA ALA A 39 5.09 -1.67 6.94
C ALA A 39 3.82 -1.46 7.79
N GLY A 40 3.97 -1.70 9.10
CA GLY A 40 2.88 -1.59 10.05
C GLY A 40 2.28 -0.18 10.11
N SER A 41 0.95 -0.12 10.27
CA SER A 41 0.17 1.13 10.37
C SER A 41 -0.10 1.55 11.82
N GLU A 42 0.64 0.98 12.79
CA GLU A 42 0.39 1.25 14.20
C GLU A 42 0.66 2.72 14.59
N ARG A 43 -0.21 3.23 15.47
CA ARG A 43 -0.09 4.60 15.97
C ARG A 43 1.11 4.73 16.89
N VAL A 44 2.01 5.64 16.54
CA VAL A 44 3.24 5.90 17.29
C VAL A 44 2.97 6.33 18.75
N GLY A 45 1.87 7.04 19.01
CA GLY A 45 1.48 7.45 20.37
C GLY A 45 1.23 6.31 21.36
N LYS A 46 1.02 5.07 20.89
CA LYS A 46 0.82 3.89 21.75
C LYS A 46 2.10 3.13 22.07
N THR A 47 3.22 3.50 21.45
CA THR A 47 4.43 2.67 21.44
C THR A 47 5.53 3.15 22.37
N GLY A 48 5.37 4.34 22.98
CA GLY A 48 6.31 4.89 23.96
C GLY A 48 7.73 5.15 23.42
N VAL A 49 7.92 5.11 22.09
CA VAL A 49 9.22 5.33 21.45
C VAL A 49 9.54 6.82 21.36
N CYS A 50 10.82 7.15 21.60
CA CYS A 50 11.36 8.50 21.60
C CYS A 50 12.52 8.63 20.61
N GLY A 51 12.91 9.87 20.29
CA GLY A 51 14.09 10.16 19.47
C GLY A 51 13.95 9.67 18.02
N GLN A 52 15.02 9.07 17.49
CA GLN A 52 15.09 8.64 16.08
C GLN A 52 14.02 7.62 15.69
N LEU A 53 13.66 6.71 16.61
CA LEU A 53 12.61 5.69 16.37
C LEU A 53 11.22 6.31 16.22
N LEU A 54 10.92 7.40 16.93
CA LEU A 54 9.69 8.17 16.76
C LEU A 54 9.65 8.83 15.38
N THR A 55 10.77 9.37 14.92
CA THR A 55 10.90 9.99 13.60
C THR A 55 10.71 8.96 12.49
N GLU A 56 11.36 7.79 12.60
CA GLU A 56 11.20 6.68 11.67
C GLU A 56 9.73 6.21 11.58
N ALA A 57 9.09 5.98 12.72
CA ALA A 57 7.68 5.58 12.80
C ALA A 57 6.72 6.63 12.23
N LYS A 58 7.06 7.92 12.32
CA LYS A 58 6.31 9.00 11.65
C LYS A 58 6.43 8.92 10.14
N TYR A 59 7.63 8.69 9.60
CA TYR A 59 7.84 8.58 8.15
C TYR A 59 7.13 7.36 7.54
N ILE A 60 7.17 6.21 8.23
CA ILE A 60 6.46 4.99 7.82
C ILE A 60 4.94 5.25 7.71
N ASN A 61 4.36 5.87 8.74
CA ASN A 61 2.94 6.19 8.76
C ASN A 61 2.57 7.29 7.75
N LEU A 62 3.48 8.23 7.51
CA LEU A 62 3.27 9.30 6.53
C LEU A 62 3.15 8.75 5.11
N SER A 63 3.99 7.78 4.72
CA SER A 63 3.88 7.17 3.40
C SER A 63 2.61 6.32 3.26
N LEU A 64 2.18 5.61 4.32
CA LEU A 64 0.88 4.91 4.34
C LEU A 64 -0.30 5.88 4.21
N HIS A 65 -0.23 7.03 4.89
CA HIS A 65 -1.26 8.06 4.78
C HIS A 65 -1.36 8.60 3.35
N TYR A 66 -0.24 8.85 2.67
CA TYR A 66 -0.26 9.28 1.27
C TYR A 66 -0.82 8.21 0.32
N LEU A 67 -0.55 6.92 0.60
CA LEU A 67 -1.18 5.82 -0.15
C LEU A 67 -2.70 5.81 0.04
N GLU A 68 -3.19 5.97 1.27
CA GLU A 68 -4.61 6.09 1.58
C GLU A 68 -5.24 7.28 0.81
N GLN A 69 -4.61 8.44 0.82
CA GLN A 69 -5.10 9.62 0.09
C GLN A 69 -5.20 9.37 -1.42
N VAL A 70 -4.25 8.64 -2.01
CA VAL A 70 -4.31 8.24 -3.42
C VAL A 70 -5.47 7.28 -3.68
N ILE A 71 -5.68 6.28 -2.84
CA ILE A 71 -6.77 5.30 -2.97
C ILE A 71 -8.14 5.99 -2.85
N ILE A 72 -8.31 6.87 -1.85
CA ILE A 72 -9.53 7.65 -1.68
C ILE A 72 -9.78 8.51 -2.92
N ALA A 73 -8.78 9.26 -3.37
CA ALA A 73 -8.89 10.11 -4.55
C ALA A 73 -9.25 9.32 -5.82
N LEU A 74 -8.76 8.08 -5.98
CA LEU A 74 -9.10 7.20 -7.10
C LEU A 74 -10.53 6.64 -7.02
N SER A 75 -11.10 6.54 -5.82
CA SER A 75 -12.47 6.09 -5.63
C SER A 75 -13.52 7.19 -5.90
N GLU A 76 -13.10 8.46 -5.87
CA GLU A 76 -13.94 9.62 -6.14
C GLU A 76 -14.17 9.80 -7.65
N LYS A 77 -15.41 9.63 -8.13
CA LYS A 77 -15.76 9.67 -9.56
C LYS A 77 -15.39 10.96 -10.32
N ASN A 78 -15.27 12.10 -9.62
CA ASN A 78 -15.06 13.42 -10.20
C ASN A 78 -13.74 14.09 -9.77
N ARG A 79 -12.77 13.32 -9.25
CA ARG A 79 -11.48 13.87 -8.86
C ARG A 79 -10.57 14.03 -10.09
N SER A 80 -10.19 15.27 -10.40
CA SER A 80 -9.25 15.55 -11.50
C SER A 80 -7.79 15.29 -11.13
N HIS A 81 -7.41 15.54 -9.88
CA HIS A 81 -6.03 15.42 -9.40
C HIS A 81 -5.87 14.30 -8.36
N ILE A 82 -4.99 13.35 -8.67
CA ILE A 82 -4.57 12.27 -7.78
C ILE A 82 -3.15 12.57 -7.25
N PRO A 83 -2.94 12.64 -5.93
CA PRO A 83 -1.70 13.15 -5.33
C PRO A 83 -0.56 12.12 -5.28
N TYR A 84 -0.23 11.46 -6.40
CA TYR A 84 0.83 10.45 -6.46
C TYR A 84 2.20 10.97 -6.02
N ARG A 85 2.46 12.28 -6.17
CA ARG A 85 3.77 12.90 -5.91
C ARG A 85 4.06 13.17 -4.44
N ASN A 86 3.11 12.95 -3.54
CA ASN A 86 3.29 13.25 -2.12
C ASN A 86 4.27 12.29 -1.42
N SER A 87 4.52 11.11 -1.99
CA SER A 87 5.52 10.18 -1.49
C SER A 87 6.24 9.44 -2.62
N MET A 88 7.44 8.92 -2.31
CA MET A 88 8.19 8.07 -3.25
C MET A 88 7.40 6.79 -3.56
N MET A 89 6.78 6.16 -2.55
CA MET A 89 5.97 4.95 -2.72
C MET A 89 4.79 5.17 -3.70
N THR A 90 4.00 6.22 -3.49
CA THR A 90 2.86 6.54 -4.38
C THR A 90 3.31 6.98 -5.77
N SER A 91 4.50 7.55 -5.91
CA SER A 91 5.07 7.92 -7.21
C SER A 91 5.50 6.68 -8.00
N VAL A 92 6.16 5.73 -7.34
CA VAL A 92 6.60 4.46 -7.95
C VAL A 92 5.39 3.61 -8.35
N LEU A 93 4.34 3.58 -7.53
CA LEU A 93 3.13 2.78 -7.74
C LEU A 93 2.06 3.48 -8.58
N ARG A 94 2.34 4.65 -9.16
CA ARG A 94 1.37 5.42 -9.96
C ARG A 94 0.70 4.59 -11.04
N ASP A 95 1.48 3.83 -11.81
CA ASP A 95 0.97 3.01 -12.91
C ASP A 95 0.17 1.81 -12.40
N SER A 96 0.45 1.35 -11.18
CA SER A 96 -0.27 0.23 -10.55
C SER A 96 -1.61 0.66 -9.97
N LEU A 97 -1.66 1.81 -9.30
CA LEU A 97 -2.84 2.23 -8.54
C LEU A 97 -3.96 2.80 -9.42
N GLY A 98 -3.62 3.55 -10.47
CA GLY A 98 -4.62 4.17 -11.35
C GLY A 98 -4.31 4.12 -12.84
N GLY A 99 -3.32 3.33 -13.24
CA GLY A 99 -2.99 3.07 -14.65
C GLY A 99 -3.69 1.83 -15.19
N ASN A 100 -3.18 1.30 -16.32
CA ASN A 100 -3.63 0.04 -16.89
C ASN A 100 -3.03 -1.16 -16.12
N CYS A 101 -3.42 -1.31 -14.86
CA CYS A 101 -2.95 -2.37 -13.99
C CYS A 101 -4.12 -2.91 -13.17
N MET A 102 -4.14 -4.24 -13.01
CA MET A 102 -4.99 -4.86 -12.00
C MET A 102 -4.22 -4.86 -10.69
N THR A 103 -4.68 -4.06 -9.74
CA THR A 103 -4.14 -4.05 -8.39
C THR A 103 -5.03 -4.88 -7.47
N THR A 104 -4.49 -5.38 -6.37
CA THR A 104 -5.29 -5.98 -5.30
C THR A 104 -4.57 -5.67 -3.99
N MET A 105 -5.32 -5.25 -2.98
CA MET A 105 -4.78 -4.94 -1.67
C MET A 105 -5.30 -5.96 -0.67
N ILE A 106 -4.38 -6.58 0.07
CA ILE A 106 -4.71 -7.54 1.13
C ILE A 106 -4.52 -6.83 2.46
N ALA A 107 -5.59 -6.73 3.25
CA ALA A 107 -5.55 -6.13 4.57
C ALA A 107 -5.31 -7.22 5.64
N THR A 108 -4.19 -7.11 6.36
CA THR A 108 -3.87 -8.00 7.49
C THR A 108 -4.30 -7.34 8.80
N VAL A 109 -5.21 -8.00 9.54
CA VAL A 109 -5.79 -7.45 10.78
C VAL A 109 -5.50 -8.41 11.93
N SER A 110 -5.05 -7.85 13.06
CA SER A 110 -4.86 -8.61 14.31
C SER A 110 -6.16 -8.63 15.13
N VAL A 111 -6.52 -9.80 15.65
CA VAL A 111 -7.72 -10.03 16.47
C VAL A 111 -7.48 -9.72 17.97
N ASP A 112 -6.26 -9.35 18.35
CA ASP A 112 -5.92 -9.02 19.74
C ASP A 112 -6.69 -7.76 20.20
N LYS A 113 -7.36 -7.85 21.35
CA LYS A 113 -8.14 -6.75 21.98
C LYS A 113 -7.32 -5.45 22.11
N ARG A 114 -5.99 -5.54 22.25
CA ARG A 114 -5.08 -4.38 22.32
C ARG A 114 -4.93 -3.64 20.99
N ASN A 115 -5.19 -4.32 19.87
CA ASN A 115 -5.14 -3.80 18.51
C ASN A 115 -6.51 -3.37 17.96
N VAL A 116 -7.61 -3.58 18.71
CA VAL A 116 -8.99 -3.28 18.25
C VAL A 116 -9.27 -1.77 18.07
N ASP A 117 -8.45 -0.89 18.66
CA ASP A 117 -8.52 0.57 18.41
C ASP A 117 -7.71 1.02 17.18
N VAL A 118 -7.14 0.09 16.40
CA VAL A 118 -6.85 0.36 14.99
C VAL A 118 -8.19 0.40 14.28
N ARG A 119 -8.84 1.57 14.31
CA ARG A 119 -10.01 1.83 13.48
C ARG A 119 -9.57 1.57 12.05
N VAL A 120 -10.03 0.44 11.49
CA VAL A 120 -10.43 0.30 10.09
C VAL A 120 -11.10 1.64 9.78
N PRO A 121 -10.45 2.60 9.09
CA PRO A 121 -11.02 3.92 8.94
C PRO A 121 -12.43 3.75 8.36
N HIS A 122 -13.39 4.50 8.88
CA HIS A 122 -14.80 4.42 8.47
C HIS A 122 -15.03 4.68 6.96
N SER A 123 -13.95 4.96 6.20
CA SER A 123 -13.85 4.99 4.74
C SER A 123 -13.74 3.61 4.05
N LEU A 124 -13.68 2.51 4.80
CA LEU A 124 -13.62 1.14 4.28
C LEU A 124 -14.87 0.51 3.64
N PRO A 125 -16.04 1.20 3.49
CA PRO A 125 -17.02 0.79 2.49
C PRO A 125 -16.45 0.78 1.05
N LEU A 126 -15.33 1.48 0.80
CA LEU A 126 -14.70 1.63 -0.52
C LEU A 126 -13.83 0.44 -0.95
N LEU A 127 -13.55 -0.53 -0.06
CA LEU A 127 -12.96 -1.81 -0.48
C LEU A 127 -14.01 -2.79 -1.03
N SER A 128 -15.30 -2.47 -1.06
CA SER A 128 -16.33 -3.39 -1.58
C SER A 128 -16.09 -3.92 -3.01
N PRO A 129 -15.45 -3.18 -3.95
CA PRO A 129 -15.07 -3.77 -5.24
C PRO A 129 -13.77 -4.59 -5.23
N TRP A 130 -12.92 -4.43 -4.20
CA TRP A 130 -11.56 -4.99 -4.13
C TRP A 130 -11.37 -6.06 -3.04
N ALA A 131 -12.34 -6.21 -2.14
CA ALA A 131 -12.40 -7.22 -1.08
C ALA A 131 -13.08 -8.53 -1.51
N LYS A 132 -12.95 -8.91 -2.79
CA LYS A 132 -13.37 -10.25 -3.23
C LYS A 132 -12.19 -11.22 -3.14
N SER A 133 -12.39 -12.24 -2.31
CA SER A 133 -11.57 -13.43 -2.06
C SER A 133 -10.41 -13.20 -1.06
N TYR A 134 -10.32 -13.84 0.11
CA TYR A 134 -10.90 -15.11 0.59
C TYR A 134 -11.30 -15.00 2.08
N SER A 135 -12.41 -15.63 2.43
CA SER A 135 -12.71 -16.09 3.79
C SER A 135 -12.44 -17.60 3.77
N LEU A 136 -11.52 -18.02 4.64
CA LEU A 136 -11.02 -19.39 4.87
C LEU A 136 -10.06 -19.95 3.80
#